data_AF-A0A250KQD0-F1
#
_entry.id   AF-A0A250KQD0-F1
#
_cell.length_a   1.000
_cell.length_b   1.000
_cell.length_c   1.000
_cell.angle_alpha   90.00
_cell.angle_beta   90.00
_cell.angle_gamma   90.00
#
_symmetry.space_group_name_H-M   'P 1'
#
loop_
_entity.id
_entity.type
_entity.pdbx_description
1 polymer ?
#
loop_
_entity_poly.entity_id
_entity_poly.type
_entity_poly.pdbx_seq_one_letter_code
_entity_poly.pdbx_strand_id
1 'polypeptide(L)'
;MSKYIFLLVAYYLRSSSIELGRYRLLKIFRPLSRELGRKIGKSTITTKIGFKMDLDLSDHIPQDIYLTGVFEETTSNILMSLLKPGHVAVDVGANIGWFSLLFRGASVTLGKCLHSSQCLPLPQN
;
A
#
# COMPACT_ATOMS: atom_id res chain seq x y z
N MET A 1 25.14 4.87 -5.80
CA MET A 1 25.20 3.48 -5.29
C MET A 1 23.99 3.12 -4.43
N SER A 2 23.64 3.94 -3.41
CA SER A 2 22.53 3.69 -2.48
C SER A 2 21.14 3.44 -3.12
N LYS A 3 20.78 4.18 -4.19
CA LYS A 3 19.50 4.01 -4.91
C LYS A 3 19.33 2.64 -5.54
N TYR A 4 20.41 2.05 -6.07
CA TYR A 4 20.35 0.72 -6.71
C TYR A 4 20.14 -0.38 -5.68
N ILE A 5 20.72 -0.25 -4.48
CA ILE A 5 20.48 -1.18 -3.38
C ILE A 5 18.99 -1.13 -2.99
N PHE A 6 18.40 0.07 -2.90
CA PHE A 6 16.98 0.23 -2.61
C PHE A 6 16.08 -0.44 -3.65
N LEU A 7 16.40 -0.27 -4.94
CA LEU A 7 15.67 -0.90 -6.05
C LEU A 7 15.83 -2.42 -6.07
N LEU A 8 17.03 -2.94 -5.82
CA LEU A 8 17.31 -4.38 -5.77
C LEU A 8 16.58 -5.05 -4.60
N VAL A 9 16.58 -4.41 -3.42
CA VAL A 9 15.84 -4.90 -2.26
C VAL A 9 14.33 -4.85 -2.52
N ALA A 10 13.82 -3.76 -3.10
CA ALA A 10 12.41 -3.68 -3.50
C ALA A 10 12.04 -4.77 -4.51
N TYR A 11 12.88 -5.00 -5.52
CA TYR A 11 12.68 -6.05 -6.51
C TYR A 11 12.68 -7.45 -5.88
N TYR A 12 13.63 -7.72 -5.00
CA TYR A 12 13.72 -8.99 -4.28
C TYR A 12 12.49 -9.22 -3.38
N LEU A 13 12.13 -8.21 -2.57
CA LEU A 13 10.99 -8.30 -1.66
C LEU A 13 9.68 -8.45 -2.42
N ARG A 14 9.53 -7.82 -3.59
CA ARG A 14 8.34 -7.97 -4.46
C ARG A 14 8.26 -9.33 -5.14
N SER A 15 9.38 -9.93 -5.52
CA SER A 15 9.42 -11.20 -6.26
C SER A 15 9.45 -12.46 -5.38
N SER A 16 9.94 -12.37 -4.14
CA SER A 16 10.08 -13.54 -3.27
C SER A 16 8.74 -13.99 -2.67
N SER A 17 8.26 -15.21 -2.90
CA SER A 17 7.02 -15.73 -2.28
C SER A 17 7.17 -16.16 -0.81
N ILE A 18 8.31 -15.87 -0.16
CA ILE A 18 8.62 -16.35 1.18
C ILE A 18 8.11 -15.35 2.23
N GLU A 19 6.97 -15.66 2.85
CA GLU A 19 6.41 -14.88 3.96
C GLU A 19 7.33 -14.86 5.20
N LEU A 20 7.98 -16.00 5.48
CA LEU A 20 8.86 -16.20 6.62
C LEU A 20 10.27 -15.68 6.33
N GLY A 21 10.47 -14.36 6.46
CA GLY A 21 11.78 -13.73 6.32
C GLY A 21 11.73 -12.32 5.76
N ARG A 22 10.68 -12.00 4.99
CA ARG A 22 10.38 -10.66 4.50
C ARG A 22 10.34 -9.63 5.63
N TYR A 23 9.61 -9.92 6.70
CA TYR A 23 9.52 -9.03 7.86
C TYR A 23 10.86 -8.86 8.60
N ARG A 24 11.74 -9.87 8.57
CA ARG A 24 13.09 -9.76 9.14
C ARG A 24 13.98 -8.87 8.28
N LEU A 25 13.96 -9.07 6.96
CA LEU A 25 14.67 -8.21 6.00
C LEU A 25 14.18 -6.76 6.06
N LEU A 26 12.86 -6.54 6.11
CA LEU A 26 12.28 -5.21 6.31
C LEU A 26 12.77 -4.57 7.61
N LYS A 27 12.73 -5.30 8.74
CA LYS A 27 13.24 -4.79 10.03
C LYS A 27 14.72 -4.40 9.98
N ILE A 28 15.56 -5.24 9.37
CA ILE A 28 17.00 -4.97 9.21
C ILE A 28 17.24 -3.78 8.29
N PHE A 29 16.45 -3.67 7.21
CA PHE A 29 16.62 -2.66 6.19
C PHE A 29 15.94 -1.33 6.54
N ARG A 30 15.07 -1.28 7.54
CA ARG A 30 14.31 -0.10 8.02
C ARG A 30 15.15 1.13 8.36
N PRO A 31 16.29 1.05 9.09
CA PRO A 31 17.10 2.25 9.33
C PRO A 31 17.71 2.80 8.02
N LEU A 32 18.09 1.91 7.11
CA LEU A 32 18.66 2.28 5.82
C LEU A 32 17.58 2.81 4.86
N SER A 33 16.36 2.26 4.92
CA SER A 33 15.23 2.68 4.09
C SER A 33 14.78 4.09 4.41
N ARG A 34 14.90 4.54 5.66
CA ARG A 34 14.52 5.91 6.06
C ARG A 34 15.34 6.98 5.36
N GLU A 35 16.67 6.82 5.39
CA GLU A 35 17.59 7.76 4.76
C GLU A 35 17.49 7.70 3.22
N LEU A 36 17.32 6.49 2.67
CA LEU A 36 17.14 6.28 1.24
C LEU A 36 15.81 6.83 0.72
N GLY A 37 14.73 6.58 1.45
CA GLY A 37 13.40 7.07 1.15
C GLY A 37 13.34 8.58 1.13
N ARG A 38 13.93 9.27 2.12
CA ARG A 38 14.05 10.74 2.13
C ARG A 38 14.81 11.28 0.91
N LYS A 39 15.85 10.57 0.44
CA LYS A 39 16.62 10.98 -0.75
C LYS A 39 15.88 10.77 -2.05
N ILE A 40 15.02 9.75 -2.13
CA ILE A 40 14.20 9.50 -3.31
C ILE A 40 13.01 10.46 -3.34
N GLY A 41 12.40 10.75 -2.18
CA GLY A 41 11.22 11.59 -2.08
C GLY A 41 10.00 10.88 -2.64
N LYS A 42 9.42 11.39 -3.72
CA LYS A 42 8.19 10.85 -4.31
C LYS A 42 8.48 9.80 -5.38
N SER A 43 7.72 8.71 -5.37
CA SER A 43 7.79 7.68 -6.40
C SER A 43 6.42 7.11 -6.71
N THR A 44 6.10 6.99 -7.99
CA THR A 44 4.95 6.22 -8.48
C THR A 44 5.33 4.76 -8.62
N ILE A 45 4.50 3.85 -8.12
CA ILE A 45 4.68 2.41 -8.29
C ILE A 45 3.42 1.75 -8.82
N THR A 46 3.57 0.60 -9.48
CA THR A 46 2.49 -0.38 -9.62
C THR A 46 2.57 -1.36 -8.46
N THR A 47 1.46 -1.58 -7.78
CA THR A 47 1.32 -2.53 -6.66
C THR A 47 1.21 -3.96 -7.17
N LYS A 48 1.37 -4.95 -6.30
CA LYS A 48 1.15 -6.37 -6.67
C LYS A 48 -0.27 -6.68 -7.09
N ILE A 49 -1.23 -5.89 -6.60
CA ILE A 49 -2.66 -6.03 -6.89
C ILE A 49 -3.02 -5.33 -8.22
N GLY A 50 -2.08 -4.58 -8.82
CA GLY A 50 -2.19 -4.06 -10.19
C GLY A 50 -2.60 -2.59 -10.32
N PHE A 51 -2.92 -1.91 -9.23
CA PHE A 51 -3.19 -0.46 -9.27
C PHE A 51 -1.92 0.37 -9.06
N LYS A 52 -1.93 1.61 -9.55
CA LYS A 52 -0.83 2.57 -9.38
C LYS A 52 -1.04 3.44 -8.14
N MET A 53 0.05 3.77 -7.45
CA MET A 53 0.06 4.70 -6.32
C MET A 53 1.24 5.64 -6.38
N ASP A 54 1.00 6.90 -6.04
CA ASP A 54 2.04 7.89 -5.77
C ASP A 54 2.38 7.83 -4.28
N LEU A 55 3.64 7.51 -3.98
CA LEU A 55 4.13 7.29 -2.62
C LEU A 55 5.15 8.36 -2.26
N ASP A 56 4.98 8.98 -1.09
CA ASP A 56 6.00 9.81 -0.48
C ASP A 56 6.90 8.97 0.42
N LEU A 57 8.09 8.64 -0.09
CA LEU A 57 9.05 7.78 0.60
C LEU A 57 9.76 8.51 1.74
N SER A 58 9.43 9.76 2.07
CA SER A 58 9.86 10.37 3.33
C SER A 58 9.18 9.72 4.55
N ASP A 59 8.00 9.11 4.36
CA ASP A 59 7.23 8.41 5.38
C ASP A 59 7.47 6.90 5.38
N HIS A 60 7.23 6.29 6.55
CA HIS A 60 7.49 4.86 6.78
C HIS A 60 6.45 3.93 6.12
N ILE A 61 5.17 4.29 6.14
CA ILE A 61 4.11 3.46 5.53
C ILE A 61 4.31 3.38 3.99
N PRO A 62 4.50 4.50 3.27
CA PRO A 62 4.75 4.44 1.83
C PRO A 62 6.08 3.75 1.48
N GLN A 63 7.10 3.82 2.34
CA GLN A 63 8.33 3.03 2.16
C GLN A 63 8.05 1.52 2.20
N ASP A 64 7.28 1.05 3.18
CA ASP A 64 6.95 -0.37 3.30
C ASP A 64 6.18 -0.87 2.07
N ILE A 65 5.25 -0.07 1.55
CA ILE A 65 4.49 -0.38 0.32
C ILE A 65 5.39 -0.32 -0.90
N TYR A 66 6.32 0.62 -0.97
CA TYR A 66 7.31 0.69 -2.03
C TYR A 66 8.17 -0.58 -2.07
N LEU A 67 8.64 -1.04 -0.91
CA LEU A 67 9.52 -2.20 -0.80
C LEU A 67 8.79 -3.51 -1.06
N THR A 68 7.57 -3.68 -0.53
CA THR A 68 6.84 -4.96 -0.60
C THR A 68 5.85 -5.04 -1.75
N GLY A 69 5.40 -3.90 -2.27
CA GLY A 69 4.35 -3.78 -3.26
C GLY A 69 2.94 -4.02 -2.71
N VAL A 70 2.78 -4.18 -1.39
CA VAL A 70 1.51 -4.50 -0.72
C VAL A 70 1.43 -3.82 0.65
N PHE A 71 0.26 -3.31 1.03
CA PHE A 71 -0.01 -2.89 2.40
C PHE A 71 -0.84 -3.96 3.10
N GLU A 72 -0.43 -4.36 4.30
CA GLU A 72 -1.11 -5.39 5.11
C GLU A 72 -1.64 -6.57 4.29
N GLU A 73 -0.72 -7.39 3.77
CA GLU A 73 -1.05 -8.47 2.81
C GLU A 73 -2.15 -9.41 3.33
N THR A 74 -2.09 -9.83 4.59
CA THR A 74 -3.11 -10.70 5.20
C THR A 74 -4.47 -10.00 5.27
N THR A 75 -4.53 -8.76 5.76
CA THR A 75 -5.77 -7.97 5.83
C THR A 75 -6.35 -7.75 4.44
N SER A 76 -5.50 -7.36 3.48
CA SER A 76 -5.87 -7.15 2.08
C SER A 76 -6.45 -8.42 1.45
N ASN A 77 -5.85 -9.59 1.71
CA ASN A 77 -6.33 -10.87 1.19
C ASN A 77 -7.68 -11.27 1.78
N ILE A 78 -7.88 -11.09 3.09
CA ILE A 78 -9.17 -11.33 3.76
C ILE A 78 -10.22 -10.37 3.20
N LEU A 79 -9.87 -9.10 3.05
CA LEU A 79 -10.80 -8.10 2.52
C LEU A 79 -11.20 -8.45 1.08
N MET A 80 -10.25 -8.79 0.21
CA MET A 80 -10.51 -9.21 -1.16
C MET A 80 -11.39 -10.47 -1.24
N SER A 81 -11.30 -11.40 -0.28
CA SER A 81 -12.15 -12.61 -0.28
C SER A 81 -13.58 -12.35 0.23
N LEU A 82 -13.78 -11.29 1.01
CA LEU A 82 -15.08 -10.90 1.55
C LEU A 82 -15.85 -9.92 0.65
N LEU A 83 -15.15 -9.12 -0.15
CA LEU A 83 -15.77 -8.14 -1.05
C LEU A 83 -16.49 -8.82 -2.20
N LYS A 84 -17.71 -8.37 -2.48
CA LYS A 84 -18.51 -8.80 -3.62
C LYS A 84 -19.07 -7.59 -4.35
N PRO A 85 -19.32 -7.69 -5.67
CA PRO A 85 -20.02 -6.65 -6.40
C PRO A 85 -21.35 -6.27 -5.71
N GLY A 86 -21.63 -4.98 -5.62
CA GLY A 86 -22.84 -4.46 -4.96
C GLY A 86 -22.73 -4.28 -3.44
N HIS A 87 -21.62 -4.70 -2.81
CA HIS A 87 -21.36 -4.30 -1.43
C HIS A 87 -21.10 -2.79 -1.32
N VAL A 88 -21.34 -2.25 -0.12
CA VAL A 88 -20.91 -0.91 0.28
C VAL A 88 -19.77 -1.08 1.28
N ALA A 89 -18.62 -0.46 1.02
CA ALA A 89 -17.50 -0.43 1.95
C ALA A 89 -17.21 1.00 2.38
N VAL A 90 -16.89 1.14 3.66
CA VAL A 90 -16.55 2.42 4.27
C VAL A 90 -15.08 2.38 4.68
N ASP A 91 -14.26 3.23 4.06
CA ASP A 91 -12.84 3.38 4.42
C ASP A 91 -12.71 4.51 5.46
N VAL A 92 -12.61 4.12 6.73
CA VAL A 92 -12.47 5.04 7.85
C VAL A 92 -10.99 5.31 8.10
N GLY A 93 -10.57 6.57 7.96
CA GLY A 93 -9.16 6.94 8.16
C GLY A 93 -8.27 6.60 6.97
N ALA A 94 -8.79 6.78 5.75
CA ALA A 94 -8.08 6.59 4.48
C ALA A 94 -6.84 7.50 4.38
N ASN A 95 -5.73 7.07 4.99
CA ASN A 95 -4.48 7.84 5.09
C ASN A 95 -3.81 7.94 3.71
N ILE A 96 -3.44 6.78 3.16
CA ILE A 96 -2.78 6.65 1.85
C ILE A 96 -3.73 6.12 0.75
N GLY A 97 -4.98 5.81 1.12
CA GLY A 97 -6.01 5.31 0.20
C GLY A 97 -5.80 3.88 -0.32
N TRP A 98 -4.99 3.04 0.34
CA TRP A 98 -4.77 1.63 -0.06
C TRP A 98 -6.08 0.84 -0.13
N PHE A 99 -6.85 0.81 0.97
CA PHE A 99 -8.10 0.07 1.04
C PHE A 99 -9.17 0.69 0.12
N SER A 100 -9.23 2.02 0.05
CA SER A 100 -10.05 2.71 -0.96
C SER A 100 -9.81 2.21 -2.39
N LEU A 101 -8.55 2.03 -2.79
CA LEU A 101 -8.20 1.53 -4.13
C LEU A 101 -8.52 0.04 -4.28
N LEU A 102 -8.35 -0.75 -3.22
CA LEU A 102 -8.71 -2.17 -3.20
C LEU A 102 -10.23 -2.37 -3.39
N PHE A 103 -11.07 -1.57 -2.71
CA PHE A 103 -12.53 -1.60 -2.89
C PHE A 103 -12.95 -1.25 -4.32
N ARG A 104 -12.29 -0.26 -4.94
CA ARG A 104 -12.56 0.11 -6.33
C ARG A 104 -12.29 -1.05 -7.29
N GLY A 105 -11.20 -1.80 -7.07
CA GLY A 105 -10.88 -2.98 -7.88
C GLY A 105 -11.92 -4.11 -7.75
N ALA A 106 -12.64 -4.16 -6.63
CA ALA A 106 -13.69 -5.15 -6.37
C ALA A 106 -15.11 -4.68 -6.75
N SER A 107 -15.25 -3.54 -7.46
CA SER A 107 -16.56 -2.97 -7.87
C SER A 107 -17.50 -2.71 -6.69
N VAL A 108 -16.95 -2.25 -5.58
CA VAL A 108 -17.69 -1.95 -4.34
C VAL A 108 -17.98 -0.45 -4.28
N THR A 109 -19.17 -0.09 -3.79
CA THR A 109 -19.51 1.33 -3.57
C THR A 109 -18.69 1.88 -2.41
N LEU A 110 -17.94 2.95 -2.68
CA LEU A 110 -17.00 3.55 -1.75
C LEU A 110 -17.64 4.70 -0.96
N GLY A 111 -17.79 4.52 0.35
CA GLY A 111 -17.89 5.61 1.31
C GLY A 111 -16.51 5.98 1.83
N LYS A 112 -16.08 7.23 1.67
CA LYS A 112 -14.83 7.72 2.28
C LYS A 112 -15.15 8.53 3.53
N CYS A 113 -14.52 8.18 4.65
CA CYS A 113 -14.52 9.00 5.87
C CYS A 113 -13.08 9.47 6.13
N LEU A 114 -12.77 10.67 5.64
CA LEU A 114 -11.50 11.35 5.92
C LEU A 114 -11.70 12.17 7.21
N HIS A 115 -11.05 11.73 8.29
CA HIS A 115 -11.22 12.26 9.64
C HIS A 115 -12.63 12.07 10.24
N SER A 116 -12.67 11.90 11.56
CA SER A 116 -13.78 11.34 12.35
C SER A 116 -15.12 12.09 12.35
N SER A 117 -15.42 12.95 11.38
CA SER A 117 -16.60 13.82 11.41
C SER A 117 -17.36 13.99 10.10
N GLN A 118 -16.92 13.43 8.97
CA GLN A 118 -17.69 13.50 7.73
C GLN A 118 -17.45 12.29 6.82
N CYS A 119 -18.44 11.40 6.77
CA CYS A 119 -18.55 10.39 5.74
C CYS A 119 -19.39 10.96 4.60
N LEU A 120 -18.82 11.09 3.40
CA LEU A 120 -19.56 11.46 2.20
C LEU A 120 -19.63 10.24 1.27
N PRO A 121 -20.82 9.85 0.79
CA PRO A 121 -20.92 8.87 -0.29
C PRO A 121 -20.28 9.47 -1.54
N LEU A 122 -19.39 8.73 -2.19
CA LEU A 122 -18.88 9.15 -3.50
C LEU A 122 -20.01 9.02 -4.54
N PRO A 123 -20.17 10.00 -5.45
CA PRO A 123 -21.17 9.93 -6.49
C PRO A 123 -20.92 8.67 -7.34
N GLN A 124 -21.94 7.84 -7.48
CA GLN A 124 -21.95 6.76 -8.45
C GLN A 124 -22.13 7.41 -9.83
N ASN A 125 -21.08 7.36 -10.65
CA ASN A 125 -21.22 7.57 -12.10
C ASN A 125 -21.80 6.31 -12.74
#